data_AF-A0A0A2LWW2-F1
#
_entry.id   AF-A0A0A2LWW2-F1
#
_cell.length_a   1.000
_cell.length_b   1.000
_cell.length_c   1.000
_cell.angle_alpha   90.00
_cell.angle_beta   90.00
_cell.angle_gamma   90.00
#
_symmetry.space_group_name_H-M   'P 1'
#
loop_
_entity.id
_entity.type
_entity.pdbx_description
1 polymer ?
#
loop_
_entity_poly.entity_id
_entity_poly.type
_entity_poly.pdbx_seq_one_letter_code
_entity_poly.pdbx_strand_id
1 'polypeptide(L)' 'MDTLELRNIVMAQVAQIEDNSFLAALKTIIETKVEPKIFLNSAQRKELEESALEAKRGLFKPHSVLDKEVKQWLEEK' A
#
# COMPACT_ATOMS: atom_id res chain seq x y z
N MET A 1 -18.33 1.03 -26.65
CA MET A 1 -16.88 1.24 -26.59
C MET A 1 -16.37 0.42 -25.44
N ASP A 2 -15.68 -0.67 -25.77
CA ASP A 2 -15.12 -1.58 -24.77
C ASP A 2 -13.77 -1.04 -24.26
N THR A 3 -13.42 -1.39 -23.02
CA THR A 3 -12.17 -1.00 -22.36
C THR A 3 -10.92 -1.40 -23.15
N LEU A 4 -10.99 -2.51 -23.90
CA LEU A 4 -9.94 -2.96 -24.81
C LEU A 4 -9.78 -2.05 -26.03
N GLU A 5 -10.88 -1.57 -26.60
CA GLU A 5 -10.86 -0.65 -27.74
C GLU A 5 -10.26 0.70 -27.33
N LEU A 6 -10.66 1.23 -26.17
CA LEU A 6 -10.11 2.47 -25.62
C LEU A 6 -8.60 2.36 -25.40
N ARG A 7 -8.14 1.24 -24.83
CA ARG A 7 -6.71 0.98 -24.62
C ARG A 7 -5.93 0.99 -25.95
N ASN A 8 -6.47 0.36 -26.98
CA ASN A 8 -5.79 0.25 -28.28
C ASN A 8 -5.70 1.60 -29.00
N ILE A 9 -6.75 2.43 -28.92
CA ILE A 9 -6.75 3.80 -29.47
C ILE A 9 -5.69 4.66 -28.78
N VAL A 10 -5.63 4.61 -27.44
CA VAL A 10 -4.64 5.36 -26.67
C VAL A 10 -3.21 4.90 -27.04
N MET A 11 -2.95 3.60 -27.13
CA MET A 11 -1.62 3.11 -27.53
C MET A 11 -1.22 3.57 -28.94
N ALA A 12 -2.15 3.58 -29.90
CA ALA A 12 -1.87 4.03 -31.26
C ALA A 12 -1.58 5.54 -31.34
N GLN A 13 -2.27 6.36 -30.55
CA GLN A 13 -2.01 7.81 -30.46
C GLN A 13 -0.69 8.11 -29.77
N VAL A 14 -0.34 7.34 -28.72
CA VAL A 14 0.95 7.47 -28.05
C VAL A 14 2.08 7.08 -28.99
N ALA A 15 1.95 6.01 -29.78
CA ALA A 15 2.98 5.56 -30.72
C ALA A 15 3.31 6.57 -31.85
N GLN A 16 2.43 7.54 -32.14
CA GLN A 16 2.69 8.60 -33.13
C GLN A 16 3.51 9.77 -32.58
N ILE A 17 3.85 9.76 -31.29
CA ILE A 17 4.60 10.85 -30.65
C ILE A 17 6.09 10.58 -30.82
N GLU A 18 6.78 11.37 -31.66
CA GLU A 18 8.24 11.30 -31.86
C GLU A 18 9.05 11.94 -30.71
N ASP A 19 8.39 12.36 -29.63
CA ASP A 19 9.02 12.88 -28.43
C ASP A 19 9.29 11.74 -27.43
N ASN A 20 10.50 11.19 -27.49
CA ASN A 20 10.97 10.14 -26.59
C ASN A 20 10.82 10.51 -25.10
N SER A 21 10.89 11.80 -24.75
CA SER A 21 10.72 12.24 -23.37
C SER A 21 9.26 12.14 -22.92
N PHE A 22 8.33 12.48 -23.80
CA PHE A 22 6.89 12.34 -23.54
C PHE A 22 6.45 10.88 -23.51
N LEU A 23 6.96 10.06 -24.44
CA LEU A 23 6.75 8.61 -24.44
C LEU A 23 7.27 7.96 -23.16
N ALA A 24 8.46 8.35 -22.70
CA ALA A 24 9.03 7.87 -21.45
C ALA A 24 8.21 8.32 -20.23
N ALA A 25 7.71 9.56 -20.21
CA ALA A 25 6.85 10.05 -19.15
C ALA A 25 5.52 9.29 -19.10
N LEU A 26 4.86 9.09 -20.25
CA LEU A 26 3.63 8.29 -20.35
C LEU A 26 3.85 6.84 -19.96
N LYS A 27 4.92 6.20 -20.45
CA LYS A 27 5.31 4.85 -20.06
C LYS A 27 5.51 4.77 -18.55
N THR A 28 6.20 5.75 -17.95
CA THR A 28 6.40 5.82 -16.50
C THR A 28 5.08 5.95 -15.76
N ILE A 29 4.15 6.78 -16.21
CA ILE A 29 2.81 6.95 -15.60
C ILE A 29 1.95 5.69 -15.71
N ILE A 30 2.07 4.95 -16.83
CA ILE A 30 1.32 3.72 -17.07
C ILE A 30 1.95 2.52 -16.33
N GLU A 31 3.28 2.46 -16.26
CA GLU A 31 4.06 1.39 -15.60
C GLU A 31 4.22 1.60 -14.09
N THR A 32 4.07 2.83 -13.60
CA THR A 32 3.70 3.06 -12.19
C THR A 32 2.27 2.58 -11.99
N LYS A 33 2.09 1.25 -12.04
CA LYS A 33 1.05 0.57 -11.29
C LYS A 33 1.08 1.19 -9.92
N VAL A 34 0.07 2.00 -9.65
CA VAL A 34 -0.15 2.69 -8.39
C VAL A 34 0.11 1.65 -7.31
N GLU A 35 1.24 1.77 -6.61
CA GLU A 35 1.39 1.06 -5.34
C GLU A 35 0.09 1.35 -4.59
N PRO A 36 -0.64 0.33 -4.11
CA PRO A 36 -1.96 0.54 -3.54
C PRO A 36 -1.81 1.62 -2.47
N LYS A 37 -2.27 2.83 -2.80
CA LYS A 37 -2.09 3.98 -1.95
C LYS A 37 -3.08 3.76 -0.84
N ILE A 38 -2.62 3.19 0.28
CA ILE A 38 -3.46 2.90 1.43
C ILE A 38 -3.84 4.26 2.02
N PHE A 39 -5.02 4.74 1.67
CA PHE A 39 -5.58 5.94 2.25
C PHE A 39 -6.12 5.61 3.64
N LEU A 40 -5.34 5.95 4.66
CA LEU A 40 -5.79 5.85 6.05
C LEU A 40 -6.81 6.94 6.35
N ASN A 41 -7.92 6.56 6.96
CA ASN A 41 -8.86 7.53 7.52
C ASN A 41 -8.24 8.20 8.77
N SER A 42 -8.89 9.26 9.27
CA SER A 42 -8.38 10.03 10.41
C SER A 42 -8.23 9.20 11.69
N ALA A 43 -9.12 8.24 11.92
CA ALA A 43 -9.06 7.35 13.08
C ALA A 43 -7.87 6.39 12.99
N GLN A 44 -7.66 5.75 11.84
CA GLN A 44 -6.53 4.85 11.59
C GLN A 44 -5.19 5.57 11.70
N ARG A 45 -5.11 6.82 11.22
CA ARG A 45 -3.89 7.62 11.36
C ARG A 45 -3.58 7.93 12.83
N LYS A 46 -4.61 8.32 13.59
CA LYS A 46 -4.49 8.61 15.02
C LYS A 46 -4.07 7.36 15.79
N GLU A 47 -4.66 6.21 15.50
CA GLU A 47 -4.31 4.92 16.12
C GLU A 47 -2.85 4.52 15.85
N LEU A 48 -2.36 4.75 14.62
CA LEU A 48 -0.96 4.52 14.26
C LEU A 48 0.00 5.46 15.00
N GLU A 49 -0.35 6.74 15.13
CA GLU A 49 0.44 7.72 15.88
C GLU A 49 0.52 7.37 17.37
N GLU A 50 -0.60 6.95 17.96
CA GLU A 50 -0.68 6.49 19.35
C GLU A 50 0.15 5.21 19.56
N SER A 51 -0.02 4.21 18.69
CA SER A 51 0.75 2.96 18.74
C SER A 51 2.26 3.19 18.59
N ALA A 52 2.67 4.10 17.70
CA ALA A 52 4.07 4.46 17.52
C ALA A 52 4.65 5.14 18.77
N LEU A 53 3.85 5.95 19.46
CA LEU A 53 4.24 6.60 20.71
C LEU A 53 4.37 5.59 21.86
N GLU A 54 3.44 4.64 21.96
CA GLU A 54 3.49 3.54 22.94
C GLU A 54 4.73 2.67 22.75
N ALA A 55 5.02 2.27 21.51
CA ALA A 55 6.22 1.52 21.17
C ALA A 55 7.50 2.27 21.58
N LYS A 56 7.59 3.58 21.31
CA LYS A 56 8.72 4.42 21.74
C LYS A 56 8.85 4.52 23.26
N ARG A 57 7.73 4.47 23.99
CA ARG A 57 7.70 4.46 25.46
C ARG A 57 8.00 3.09 26.05
N GLY A 58 8.27 2.08 25.23
CA GLY A 58 8.50 0.71 25.68
C GLY A 58 7.21 0.00 26.13
N LEU A 59 6.04 0.56 25.80
CA LEU A 59 4.74 -0.03 26.09
C LEU A 59 4.39 -1.07 25.02
N PHE A 60 5.24 -2.10 24.90
CA PHE A 60 4.99 -3.25 24.04
C PHE A 60 5.31 -4.53 24.80
N LYS A 61 4.59 -5.60 24.49
CA LYS A 61 4.93 -6.94 24.99
C LYS A 61 5.77 -7.68 23.95
N PRO A 62 6.93 -8.23 24.33
CA PRO A 62 7.67 -9.14 23.46
C PRO A 62 6.81 -10.35 23.10
N HIS A 63 6.98 -10.84 21.88
CA HIS A 63 6.20 -11.98 21.38
C HIS A 63 6.31 -13.22 22.29
N SER A 64 7.48 -13.47 22.88
CA SER A 64 7.70 -14.59 23.81
C SER A 64 6.84 -14.51 25.07
N VAL A 65 6.54 -13.30 25.55
CA VAL A 65 5.69 -13.09 26.73
C VAL A 65 4.23 -13.33 26.35
N LEU A 66 3.81 -12.79 25.20
CA LEU A 66 2.47 -12.99 24.68
C LEU A 66 2.16 -14.46 24.39
N ASP A 67 3.09 -15.18 23.74
CA ASP A 67 2.95 -16.60 23.44
C ASP A 67 2.81 -17.46 24.71
N LYS A 68 3.51 -17.09 25.78
CA LYS A 68 3.38 -17.75 27.08
C LYS A 68 2.00 -17.49 27.70
N GLU A 69 1.51 -16.25 27.68
CA GLU A 69 0.16 -15.91 28.17
C GLU A 69 -0.92 -16.68 27.40
N VAL A 70 -0.79 -16.77 26.07
CA VAL A 70 -1.72 -17.52 25.21
C VAL A 70 -1.70 -19.01 25.53
N LYS A 71 -0.52 -19.62 25.72
CA LYS A 71 -0.40 -21.03 26.10
C LYS A 71 -1.03 -21.32 27.47
N GLN A 72 -0.78 -20.46 28.45
CA GLN A 72 -1.40 -20.58 29.77
C GLN A 72 -2.93 -20.51 29.69
N TRP A 73 -3.47 -19.58 28.91
CA TRP A 73 -4.92 -19.47 28.69
C TRP A 73 -5.52 -20.71 28.02
N LEU A 74 -4.79 -21.35 27.11
CA LEU A 74 -5.21 -22.59 26.45
C LEU A 74 -5.16 -23.81 27.39
N GLU A 75 -4.24 -23.82 28.36
CA GLU A 75 -4.09 -24.89 29.36
C GLU A 75 -5.03 -24.76 30.57
N GLU A 76 -5.56 -23.55 30.84
CA GLU A 76 -6.58 -23.31 31.88
C GLU A 76 -7.99 -23.79 31.49
N LYS A 77 -8.13 -24.49 30.36
CA LYS A 77 -9.38 -25.04 29.82
C LYS A 77 -9.40 -26.57 29.86
#